data_AF-A0A8X8WW37-F1
#
_entry.id   AF-A0A8X8WW37-F1
#
_cell.length_a   1.000
_cell.length_b   1.000
_cell.length_c   1.000
_cell.angle_alpha   90.00
_cell.angle_beta   90.00
_cell.angle_gamma   90.00
#
_symmetry.space_group_name_H-M   'P 1'
#
loop_
_entity.id
_entity.type
_entity.pdbx_description
1 polymer ?
#
loop_
_entity_poly.entity_id
_entity_poly.type
_entity_poly.pdbx_seq_one_letter_code
_entity_poly.pdbx_strand_id
1 'polypeptide(L)'
;MIAHLRTSKYAISDILRVAKDCKHLLSRIFVADPSKRITISEMKKHPWFVKNLAIEYMEGEVASVQRNIGEDEDDYASQTMDETLAIIQEARTISARPTKIFDDPFVGGSLDLDEIDTNEDVDDIDTSGDFVCAM
;
A
#
# COMPACT_ATOMS: atom_id res chain seq x y z
N MET A 1 -12.40 20.85 -1.45
CA MET A 1 -11.41 19.94 -2.06
C MET A 1 -12.06 18.66 -2.63
N ILE A 2 -12.95 17.98 -1.89
CA ILE A 2 -13.61 16.72 -2.32
C ILE A 2 -14.51 16.86 -3.57
N ALA A 3 -15.24 17.96 -3.72
CA ALA A 3 -16.19 18.14 -4.83
C ALA A 3 -15.54 18.13 -6.24
N HIS A 4 -14.29 18.57 -6.36
CA HIS A 4 -13.60 18.66 -7.65
C HIS A 4 -13.21 17.28 -8.21
N LEU A 5 -12.89 16.32 -7.32
CA LEU A 5 -12.53 14.95 -7.68
C LEU A 5 -13.72 14.22 -8.33
N ARG A 6 -14.94 14.45 -7.83
CA ARG A 6 -16.16 13.82 -8.35
C ARG A 6 -16.55 14.32 -9.75
N THR A 7 -16.14 15.54 -10.10
CA THR A 7 -16.46 16.18 -11.39
C THR A 7 -15.31 16.17 -12.39
N SER A 8 -14.14 15.61 -12.02
CA SER A 8 -12.91 15.60 -12.84
C SER A 8 -12.57 16.96 -13.47
N LYS A 9 -12.82 18.05 -12.73
CA LYS A 9 -12.48 19.41 -13.19
C LYS A 9 -11.01 19.67 -12.90
N TYR A 10 -10.18 19.71 -13.93
CA TYR A 10 -8.77 20.07 -13.85
C TYR A 10 -8.44 21.14 -14.89
N ALA A 11 -7.44 21.98 -14.61
CA ALA A 11 -6.91 22.96 -15.54
C ALA A 11 -5.38 22.92 -15.49
N ILE A 12 -4.75 22.94 -16.65
CA ILE A 12 -3.29 23.08 -16.77
C ILE A 12 -3.02 24.56 -17.00
N SER A 13 -2.24 25.19 -16.11
CA SER A 13 -1.90 26.61 -16.25
C SER A 13 -1.15 26.87 -17.56
N ASP A 14 -1.51 27.95 -18.27
CA ASP A 14 -0.89 28.34 -19.53
C ASP A 14 0.59 28.76 -19.38
N ILE A 15 1.00 29.07 -18.15
CA ILE A 15 2.39 29.38 -17.80
C ILE A 15 3.28 28.14 -17.92
N LEU A 16 2.70 26.93 -17.81
CA LEU A 16 3.43 25.67 -17.91
C LEU A 16 3.40 25.16 -19.36
N ARG A 17 4.57 25.15 -20.01
CA ARG A 17 4.75 24.51 -21.32
C ARG A 17 4.78 22.98 -21.18
N VAL A 18 3.59 22.39 -21.20
CA VAL A 18 3.41 20.94 -21.18
C VAL A 18 3.35 20.39 -22.61
N ALA A 19 4.11 19.32 -22.89
CA ALA A 19 4.12 18.66 -24.19
C ALA A 19 2.71 18.17 -24.59
N LYS A 20 2.39 18.19 -25.89
CA LYS A 20 1.07 17.77 -26.40
C LYS A 20 0.71 16.35 -25.95
N ASP A 21 1.66 15.43 -26.04
CA ASP A 21 1.46 14.03 -25.64
C ASP A 21 1.22 13.90 -24.12
N CYS A 22 1.83 14.77 -23.30
CA CYS A 22 1.58 14.80 -21.86
C CYS A 22 0.14 15.26 -21.55
N LYS A 23 -0.31 16.34 -22.21
CA LYS A 23 -1.69 16.83 -22.08
C LYS A 23 -2.70 15.76 -22.51
N HIS A 24 -2.40 15.06 -23.61
CA HIS A 24 -3.22 13.95 -24.09
C HIS A 24 -3.29 12.82 -23.06
N LEU A 25 -2.16 12.40 -22.50
CA LEU A 25 -2.13 11.36 -21.46
C LEU A 25 -2.96 11.77 -20.24
N LEU A 26 -2.76 12.97 -19.71
CA LEU A 26 -3.50 13.49 -18.56
C LEU A 26 -5.02 13.53 -18.81
N SER A 27 -5.44 13.88 -20.04
CA SER A 27 -6.85 13.88 -20.42
C SER A 27 -7.50 12.49 -20.40
N ARG A 28 -6.72 11.43 -20.59
CA ARG A 28 -7.21 10.04 -20.49
C ARG A 28 -7.15 9.47 -19.07
N ILE A 29 -6.34 10.06 -18.19
CA ILE A 29 -6.24 9.68 -16.77
C ILE A 29 -7.36 10.36 -15.97
N PHE A 30 -7.57 11.67 -16.15
CA PHE A 30 -8.57 12.45 -15.41
C PHE A 30 -9.97 12.35 -16.03
N VAL A 31 -10.44 11.11 -16.17
CA VAL A 31 -11.80 10.78 -16.64
C VAL A 31 -12.65 10.34 -15.45
N ALA A 32 -13.85 10.94 -15.34
CA ALA A 32 -14.79 10.68 -14.24
C ALA A 32 -15.30 9.23 -14.25
N ASP A 33 -15.58 8.71 -15.45
CA ASP A 33 -16.01 7.34 -15.69
C ASP A 33 -14.79 6.38 -15.64
N PRO A 34 -14.69 5.48 -14.65
CA PRO A 34 -13.57 4.55 -14.53
C PRO A 34 -13.45 3.60 -15.72
N SER A 35 -14.58 3.21 -16.33
CA SER A 35 -14.59 2.27 -17.46
C SER A 35 -14.02 2.88 -18.74
N LYS A 36 -13.95 4.23 -18.83
CA LYS A 36 -13.35 4.96 -19.95
C LYS A 36 -11.93 5.46 -19.67
N ARG A 37 -11.44 5.29 -18.44
CA ARG A 37 -10.11 5.71 -18.04
C ARG A 37 -9.06 4.84 -18.74
N ILE A 38 -7.95 5.45 -19.14
CA ILE A 38 -6.82 4.70 -19.69
C ILE A 38 -6.34 3.61 -18.72
N THR A 39 -6.11 2.41 -19.25
CA THR A 39 -5.56 1.30 -18.49
C THR A 39 -4.03 1.40 -18.37
N ILE A 40 -3.44 0.69 -17.41
CA ILE A 40 -1.97 0.61 -17.27
C ILE A 40 -1.33 0.11 -18.58
N SER A 41 -1.91 -0.91 -19.22
CA SER A 41 -1.40 -1.49 -20.46
C SER A 41 -1.43 -0.50 -21.63
N GLU A 42 -2.44 0.36 -21.72
CA GLU A 42 -2.49 1.44 -22.72
C GLU A 42 -1.53 2.59 -22.37
N MET A 43 -1.38 2.91 -21.08
CA MET A 43 -0.45 3.94 -20.61
C MET A 43 1.01 3.57 -20.92
N LYS A 44 1.39 2.30 -20.69
CA LYS A 44 2.73 1.77 -21.03
C LYS A 44 3.08 1.94 -22.51
N LYS A 45 2.08 1.96 -23.39
CA LYS A 45 2.23 2.14 -24.85
C LYS A 45 2.16 3.60 -25.29
N HIS A 46 1.83 4.52 -24.38
CA HIS A 46 1.58 5.91 -24.73
C HIS A 46 2.90 6.61 -25.12
N PRO A 47 2.95 7.42 -26.20
CA PRO A 47 4.17 8.08 -26.67
C PRO A 47 4.89 8.89 -25.59
N TRP A 48 4.12 9.60 -24.75
CA TRP A 48 4.70 10.35 -23.62
C TRP A 48 5.39 9.46 -22.58
N PHE A 49 4.89 8.23 -22.36
CA PHE A 49 5.44 7.31 -21.37
C PHE A 49 6.76 6.69 -21.87
N VAL A 50 6.84 6.33 -23.15
CA VAL A 50 8.00 5.64 -23.73
C VAL A 50 9.15 6.58 -24.13
N LYS A 51 8.88 7.88 -24.34
CA LYS A 51 9.83 8.84 -24.96
C LYS A 51 11.13 9.04 -24.17
N ASN A 52 11.18 8.68 -22.89
CA ASN A 52 12.39 8.74 -22.07
C ASN A 52 12.33 7.73 -20.91
N LEU A 53 11.71 6.57 -21.15
CA LEU A 53 11.62 5.53 -20.12
C LEU A 53 13.03 4.94 -19.92
N ALA A 54 13.53 4.91 -18.69
CA ALA A 54 14.82 4.29 -18.43
C ALA A 54 14.76 2.79 -18.77
N ILE A 55 15.88 2.24 -19.22
CA ILE A 55 15.98 0.86 -19.73
C ILE A 55 15.53 -0.15 -18.67
N GLU A 56 15.79 0.13 -17.39
CA GLU A 56 15.35 -0.65 -16.22
C GLU A 56 13.82 -0.85 -16.16
N TYR A 57 13.06 0.11 -16.68
CA TYR A 57 11.59 0.09 -16.69
C TYR A 57 11.01 -0.33 -18.04
N MET A 58 11.85 -0.56 -19.06
CA MET A 58 11.40 -1.11 -20.33
C MET A 58 11.06 -2.60 -20.15
N GLU A 59 10.03 -3.07 -20.86
CA GLU A 59 9.58 -4.45 -20.81
C GLU A 59 9.83 -5.11 -22.17
N GLY A 60 10.39 -6.34 -22.17
CA GLY A 60 10.72 -7.08 -23.40
C GLY A 60 12.23 -7.22 -23.66
N GLU A 61 12.59 -7.67 -24.87
CA GLU A 61 13.94 -8.12 -25.22
C GLU A 61 15.05 -7.05 -25.06
N VAL A 62 14.70 -5.77 -25.24
CA VAL A 62 15.63 -4.64 -25.03
C VAL A 62 16.04 -4.46 -23.57
N ALA A 63 15.19 -4.82 -22.61
CA ALA A 63 15.52 -4.76 -21.18
C ALA A 63 16.25 -6.02 -20.70
N SER A 64 16.03 -7.18 -21.35
CA SER A 64 16.75 -8.40 -21.00
C SER A 64 18.21 -8.38 -21.44
N VAL A 65 18.54 -7.77 -22.58
CA VAL A 65 19.94 -7.75 -23.07
C VAL A 65 20.86 -6.95 -22.14
N GLN A 66 20.39 -5.86 -21.53
CA GLN A 66 21.23 -4.96 -20.72
C GLN A 66 21.25 -5.32 -19.22
N ARG A 67 20.18 -5.92 -18.66
CA ARG A 67 20.18 -6.42 -17.26
C ARG A 67 21.19 -7.54 -17.02
N ASN A 68 21.50 -8.32 -18.05
CA ASN A 68 22.55 -9.35 -17.98
C ASN A 68 23.99 -8.78 -17.94
N ILE A 69 24.18 -7.46 -18.07
CA ILE A 69 25.50 -6.84 -18.25
C ILE A 69 25.98 -6.10 -16.98
N GLY A 70 25.17 -5.91 -15.94
CA GLY A 70 25.61 -5.01 -14.85
C GLY A 70 24.87 -5.04 -13.51
N GLU A 71 24.23 -6.12 -13.10
CA GLU A 71 23.73 -6.23 -11.73
C GLU A 71 24.54 -7.30 -11.00
N ASP A 72 25.60 -6.83 -10.33
CA ASP A 72 26.16 -7.51 -9.17
C ASP A 72 24.99 -7.77 -8.21
N GLU A 73 24.85 -9.01 -7.76
CA GLU A 73 23.88 -9.45 -6.75
C GLU A 73 24.05 -8.60 -5.49
N ASP A 74 23.34 -7.48 -5.40
CA ASP A 74 23.19 -6.75 -4.15
C ASP A 74 22.42 -7.66 -3.18
N ASP A 75 23.18 -8.11 -2.18
CA ASP A 75 22.92 -8.91 -0.99
C ASP A 75 21.63 -8.53 -0.21
N TYR A 76 20.47 -8.63 -0.86
CA TYR A 76 19.20 -8.72 -0.17
C TYR A 76 19.12 -10.11 0.43
N ALA A 77 19.48 -10.22 1.72
CA ALA A 77 19.11 -11.35 2.56
C ALA A 77 17.58 -11.49 2.55
N SER A 78 17.07 -12.23 1.56
CA SER A 78 15.65 -12.41 1.34
C SER A 78 15.14 -13.36 2.41
N GLN A 79 14.35 -12.84 3.35
CA GLN A 79 13.72 -13.67 4.38
C GLN A 79 12.73 -14.64 3.74
N THR A 80 12.70 -15.86 4.25
CA THR A 80 11.74 -16.87 3.79
C THR A 80 10.34 -16.57 4.32
N MET A 81 9.31 -17.06 3.64
CA MET A 81 7.92 -16.92 4.10
C MET A 81 7.76 -17.43 5.54
N ASP A 82 8.36 -18.58 5.86
CA ASP A 82 8.27 -19.18 7.19
C ASP A 82 8.95 -18.33 8.27
N GLU A 83 10.10 -17.74 7.97
CA GLU A 83 10.80 -16.82 8.87
C GLU A 83 9.98 -15.56 9.14
N THR A 84 9.39 -14.96 8.09
CA THR A 84 8.52 -13.78 8.25
C THR A 84 7.29 -14.10 9.10
N LEU A 85 6.68 -15.29 8.92
CA LEU A 85 5.54 -15.73 9.72
C LEU A 85 5.94 -15.99 11.18
N ALA A 86 7.10 -16.59 11.43
CA ALA A 86 7.62 -16.82 12.77
C ALA A 86 7.86 -15.50 13.52
N ILE A 87 8.47 -14.51 12.86
CA ILE A 87 8.67 -13.17 13.43
C ILE A 87 7.33 -12.48 13.73
N ILE A 88 6.34 -12.59 12.82
CA ILE A 88 4.99 -12.05 13.05
C ILE A 88 4.32 -12.72 14.25
N GLN A 89 4.47 -14.05 14.41
CA GLN A 89 3.94 -14.78 15.55
C GLN A 89 4.63 -14.37 16.84
N GLU A 90 5.96 -14.28 16.85
CA GLU A 90 6.75 -13.83 18.00
C GLU A 90 6.33 -12.42 18.45
N ALA A 91 6.20 -11.48 17.50
CA ALA A 91 5.78 -10.10 17.78
C ALA A 91 4.38 -10.01 18.42
N ARG A 92 3.48 -10.95 18.10
CA ARG A 92 2.14 -11.02 18.74
C ARG A 92 2.20 -11.49 20.19
N THR A 93 3.22 -12.25 20.58
CA THR A 93 3.33 -12.81 21.94
C THR A 93 3.83 -11.80 22.99
N ILE A 94 4.50 -10.72 22.58
CA ILE A 94 4.99 -9.66 23.50
C ILE A 94 3.81 -8.93 24.17
N SER A 95 2.64 -8.86 23.52
CA SER A 95 1.41 -8.31 24.13
C SER A 95 0.72 -9.27 25.11
N ALA A 96 1.11 -10.56 25.12
CA ALA A 96 0.45 -11.61 25.91
C ALA A 96 1.28 -12.07 27.11
N ARG A 97 2.53 -11.61 27.24
CA ARG A 97 3.38 -11.90 28.39
C ARG A 97 3.21 -10.78 29.42
N PRO A 98 2.76 -11.06 30.65
CA PRO A 98 2.86 -10.07 31.71
C PRO A 98 4.35 -9.73 31.82
N THR A 99 4.67 -8.44 31.75
CA THR A 99 6.01 -7.92 32.00
C THR A 99 6.50 -8.51 33.31
N LYS A 100 7.37 -9.54 33.24
CA LYS A 100 8.22 -9.87 34.37
C LYS A 100 9.09 -8.64 34.54
N ILE A 101 8.69 -7.83 35.50
CA ILE A 101 9.43 -6.69 36.04
C ILE A 101 10.89 -7.15 36.08
N PHE A 102 11.72 -6.49 35.27
CA PHE A 102 13.15 -6.59 35.37
C PHE A 102 13.49 -6.32 36.84
N ASP A 103 14.24 -7.22 37.47
CA ASP A 103 14.91 -6.97 38.76
C ASP A 103 16.00 -5.90 38.57
N ASP A 104 15.60 -4.70 38.11
CA ASP A 104 16.34 -3.47 38.24
C ASP A 104 15.83 -2.78 39.52
N PRO A 105 16.69 -2.46 40.51
CA PRO A 105 16.26 -2.05 41.85
C PRO A 105 15.49 -0.72 41.95
N PHE A 106 14.95 -0.17 40.86
CA PHE A 106 14.43 1.20 40.86
C PHE A 106 12.91 1.36 40.91
N VAL A 107 12.08 0.35 40.62
CA VAL A 107 10.61 0.55 40.63
C VAL A 107 9.87 -0.70 41.12
N GLY A 108 9.65 -0.80 42.43
CA GLY A 108 8.87 -1.88 43.06
C GLY A 108 7.82 -1.34 44.01
N GLY A 109 6.66 -0.93 43.47
CA GLY A 109 5.47 -0.56 44.23
C GLY A 109 4.37 -1.61 44.04
N SER A 110 4.13 -2.43 45.06
CA SER A 110 3.02 -3.37 45.15
C SER A 110 1.69 -2.63 45.24
N LEU A 111 0.73 -2.96 44.38
CA LEU A 111 -0.69 -2.77 44.66
C LEU A 111 -1.45 -4.03 44.22
N ASP A 112 -1.88 -4.74 45.25
CA ASP A 112 -2.83 -5.85 45.28
C ASP A 112 -4.21 -5.34 44.82
N LEU A 113 -4.82 -5.98 43.83
CA LEU A 113 -6.18 -5.65 43.33
C LEU A 113 -6.94 -6.93 42.96
N ASP A 114 -7.24 -7.73 43.96
CA ASP A 114 -8.29 -8.74 43.91
C ASP A 114 -9.65 -8.07 44.19
N GLU A 115 -10.32 -7.51 43.16
CA GLU A 115 -11.79 -7.39 43.05
C GLU A 115 -12.16 -6.50 41.85
N ILE A 116 -12.57 -7.11 40.74
CA ILE A 116 -13.72 -6.61 39.97
C ILE A 116 -14.40 -7.79 39.28
N ASP A 117 -15.46 -8.30 39.92
CA ASP A 117 -16.46 -9.15 39.28
C ASP A 117 -17.47 -8.21 38.60
N THR A 118 -17.40 -8.14 37.28
CA THR A 118 -18.51 -7.67 36.44
C THR A 118 -18.65 -8.62 35.27
N ASN A 119 -19.34 -9.71 35.55
CA ASN A 119 -20.26 -10.36 34.63
C ASN A 119 -21.08 -9.37 33.78
N GLU A 120 -20.68 -9.13 32.53
CA GLU A 120 -21.59 -8.62 31.50
C GLU A 120 -21.45 -9.47 30.23
N ASP A 121 -22.59 -9.96 29.77
CA ASP A 121 -22.79 -10.95 28.71
C ASP A 121 -22.20 -10.51 27.37
N VAL A 122 -21.27 -11.29 26.83
CA VAL A 122 -20.85 -11.24 25.42
C VAL A 122 -21.65 -12.26 24.62
N ASP A 123 -22.97 -12.07 24.59
CA ASP A 123 -23.83 -12.74 23.62
C ASP A 123 -24.16 -11.76 22.47
N ASP A 124 -23.87 -12.24 21.27
CA ASP A 124 -24.35 -11.79 19.97
C ASP A 124 -23.62 -10.62 19.27
N ILE A 125 -22.63 -10.97 18.44
CA ILE A 125 -22.30 -10.19 17.26
C ILE A 125 -22.27 -11.09 16.01
N ASP A 126 -23.39 -11.75 15.72
CA ASP A 126 -23.67 -12.18 14.35
C ASP A 126 -24.12 -10.97 13.52
N THR A 127 -23.15 -10.18 13.02
CA THR A 127 -23.43 -9.23 11.94
C THR A 127 -23.00 -9.85 10.62
N SER A 128 -23.73 -10.87 10.17
CA SER A 128 -23.81 -11.24 8.77
C SER A 128 -24.50 -10.10 8.01
N GLY A 129 -23.72 -9.09 7.60
CA GLY A 129 -24.20 -8.00 6.75
C GLY A 129 -24.32 -8.47 5.31
N ASP A 130 -25.52 -8.91 4.94
CA ASP A 130 -25.93 -9.16 3.55
C ASP A 130 -25.80 -7.86 2.74
N PHE A 131 -24.88 -7.83 1.78
CA PHE A 131 -24.68 -6.67 0.90
C PHE A 131 -25.77 -6.67 -0.17
N VAL A 132 -26.89 -6.02 0.13
CA VAL A 132 -27.95 -5.80 -0.86
C VAL A 132 -27.48 -4.75 -1.88
N CYS A 133 -27.15 -5.20 -3.08
CA CYS A 133 -26.93 -4.34 -4.24
C CYS A 133 -28.30 -3.86 -4.74
N ALA A 134 -28.66 -2.61 -4.42
CA ALA A 134 -29.80 -1.97 -5.07
C ALA A 134 -29.48 -1.76 -6.57
N MET A 135 -30.39 -2.24 -7.40
CA MET A 135 -30.31 -2.32 -8.87
C MET A 135 -30.49 -0.97 -9.55
#